data_AF-A0A835HEG7-F1
#
_entry.id   AF-A0A835HEG7-F1
#
_cell.length_a   1.000
_cell.length_b   1.000
_cell.length_c   1.000
_cell.angle_alpha   90.00
_cell.angle_beta   90.00
_cell.angle_gamma   90.00
#
_symmetry.space_group_name_H-M   'P 1'
#
loop_
_entity.id
_entity.type
_entity.pdbx_description
1 polymer ?
#
loop_
_entity_poly.entity_id
_entity_poly.type
_entity_poly.pdbx_seq_one_letter_code
_entity_poly.pdbx_strand_id
1 'polypeptide(L)'
;MLRIKRVPTVVSNYQKDSEEAPITGCGRNCFRNCCVQGAKLPLYTFKRMKNRMNEKESIGKMKESLVAFLDSLLLGEWEDLVQRGLFRYDATACETKVIPGEYGFIAQLNEGRHLKKRPNEFQVDKVLQPFDENKFNFTKVGQEEVLFQFEESDTDETQFFPSAPIDTEDSPMLLLLM
;
A
#
# COMPACT_ATOMS: atom_id res chain seq x y z
N MET A 1 1.57 17.03 34.82
CA MET A 1 1.79 17.61 33.48
C MET A 1 2.39 16.53 32.59
N LEU A 2 1.58 15.87 31.76
CA LEU A 2 2.04 14.76 30.91
C LEU A 2 2.70 15.32 29.65
N ARG A 3 3.92 14.86 29.35
CA ARG A 3 4.72 15.33 28.22
C ARG A 3 4.89 14.17 27.24
N ILE A 4 4.13 14.19 26.15
CA ILE A 4 4.22 13.17 25.10
C ILE A 4 5.50 13.41 24.31
N LYS A 5 6.45 12.48 24.37
CA LYS A 5 7.62 12.44 23.48
C LYS A 5 7.25 11.67 22.21
N ARG A 6 7.49 12.27 21.05
CA ARG A 6 7.44 11.55 19.77
C ARG A 6 8.68 10.67 19.67
N VAL A 7 8.48 9.37 19.54
CA VAL A 7 9.51 8.39 19.21
C VAL A 7 9.31 8.03 17.74
N PRO A 8 10.36 8.03 16.90
CA PRO A 8 10.24 7.53 15.53
C PRO A 8 10.02 6.02 15.60
N THR A 9 8.81 5.59 15.22
CA THR A 9 8.48 4.18 15.08
C THR A 9 8.99 3.71 13.73
N VAL A 10 10.18 3.13 13.69
CA VAL A 10 10.65 2.36 12.54
C VAL A 10 10.19 0.92 12.76
N VAL A 11 9.22 0.48 11.95
CA VAL A 11 8.81 -0.93 11.91
C VAL A 11 9.80 -1.63 10.98
N SER A 12 10.80 -2.29 11.57
CA SER A 12 11.70 -3.19 10.82
C SER A 12 11.07 -4.58 10.76
N ASN A 13 10.83 -5.07 9.54
CA ASN A 13 10.27 -6.40 9.25
C ASN A 13 11.36 -7.45 8.94
N TYR A 14 12.57 -7.29 9.45
CA TYR A 14 13.61 -8.32 9.28
C TYR A 14 13.61 -9.29 10.46
N GLN A 15 12.83 -10.37 10.34
CA GLN A 15 13.08 -11.62 11.06
C GLN A 15 13.60 -12.65 10.05
N LYS A 16 14.83 -13.09 10.30
CA LYS A 16 15.60 -13.96 9.41
C LYS A 16 15.29 -15.41 9.79
N ASP A 17 14.40 -16.06 9.06
CA ASP A 17 14.16 -17.50 9.19
C ASP A 17 14.85 -18.25 8.05
N SER A 18 15.86 -19.03 8.46
CA SER A 18 16.58 -20.01 7.65
C SER A 18 15.78 -21.30 7.59
N GLU A 19 15.35 -21.71 6.40
CA GLU A 19 15.20 -23.11 5.98
C GLU A 19 14.82 -23.13 4.49
N GLU A 20 15.70 -23.68 3.65
CA GLU A 20 15.53 -23.75 2.19
C GLU A 20 14.49 -24.83 1.83
N ALA A 21 13.26 -24.38 1.56
CA ALA A 21 12.20 -25.21 1.01
C ALA A 21 12.23 -25.24 -0.53
N PRO A 22 11.69 -26.30 -1.18
CA PRO A 22 11.80 -26.49 -2.63
C PRO A 22 11.16 -25.34 -3.40
N ILE A 23 11.78 -24.97 -4.53
CA ILE A 23 11.33 -23.92 -5.46
C ILE A 23 10.10 -24.43 -6.21
N THR A 24 8.96 -24.46 -5.55
CA THR A 24 7.64 -24.66 -6.16
C THR A 24 6.69 -23.73 -5.44
N GLY A 25 6.10 -22.79 -6.18
CA GLY A 25 5.27 -21.73 -5.59
C GLY A 25 4.10 -22.29 -4.79
N CYS A 26 3.68 -21.59 -3.73
CA CYS A 26 2.60 -22.02 -2.86
C CYS A 26 1.19 -21.95 -3.49
N GLY A 27 1.09 -21.59 -4.78
CA GLY A 27 -0.16 -21.41 -5.51
C GLY A 27 -0.96 -20.16 -5.11
N ARG A 28 -0.50 -19.38 -4.13
CA ARG A 28 -1.16 -18.17 -3.61
C ARG A 28 -0.49 -16.87 -4.05
N ASN A 29 0.50 -16.95 -4.95
CA ASN A 29 1.19 -15.79 -5.49
C ASN A 29 1.70 -14.81 -4.41
N CYS A 30 2.19 -15.33 -3.27
CA CYS A 30 2.48 -14.50 -2.10
C CYS A 30 3.84 -13.77 -2.18
N PHE A 31 4.15 -12.93 -1.19
CA PHE A 31 5.43 -12.21 -1.08
C PHE A 31 6.56 -12.99 -0.41
N ARG A 32 6.38 -14.29 -0.12
CA ARG A 32 7.46 -15.15 0.41
C ARG A 32 8.38 -15.63 -0.70
N ASN A 33 9.57 -16.09 -0.31
CA ASN A 33 10.61 -16.65 -1.20
C ASN A 33 10.08 -17.70 -2.19
N CYS A 34 9.00 -18.42 -1.84
CA CYS A 34 8.39 -19.40 -2.73
C CYS A 34 7.75 -18.79 -4.00
N CYS A 35 7.36 -17.51 -3.99
CA CYS A 35 6.62 -16.89 -5.11
C CYS A 35 7.18 -15.52 -5.55
N VAL A 36 8.00 -14.86 -4.72
CA VAL A 36 8.53 -13.51 -5.03
C VAL A 36 9.73 -13.55 -6.00
N GLN A 37 10.48 -14.65 -6.03
CA GLN A 37 11.65 -14.77 -6.90
C GLN A 37 11.25 -14.74 -8.38
N GLY A 38 11.72 -13.75 -9.12
CA GLY A 38 11.38 -13.55 -10.53
C GLY A 38 10.00 -12.93 -10.77
N ALA A 39 9.28 -12.55 -9.70
CA ALA A 39 8.05 -11.79 -9.81
C ALA A 39 8.31 -10.43 -10.48
N LYS A 40 7.33 -9.96 -11.23
CA LYS A 40 7.33 -8.63 -11.82
C LYS A 40 6.05 -7.91 -11.48
N LEU A 41 6.19 -6.69 -10.98
CA LEU A 41 5.09 -5.82 -10.60
C LEU A 41 5.23 -4.49 -11.32
N PRO A 42 4.11 -3.75 -11.54
CA PRO A 42 4.20 -2.40 -12.05
C PRO A 42 5.04 -1.53 -11.11
N LEU A 43 5.84 -0.62 -11.65
CA LEU A 43 6.73 0.26 -10.90
C LEU A 43 6.52 1.70 -11.31
N TYR A 44 6.28 2.56 -10.33
CA TYR A 44 6.28 4.00 -10.46
C TYR A 44 7.56 4.56 -9.84
N THR A 45 8.38 5.23 -10.65
CA THR A 45 9.56 5.95 -10.15
C THR A 45 9.28 7.44 -10.08
N PHE A 46 9.69 8.09 -8.99
CA PHE A 46 9.50 9.53 -8.79
C PHE A 46 10.83 10.28 -8.77
N LYS A 47 10.79 11.51 -9.27
CA LYS A 47 11.91 12.44 -9.19
C LYS A 47 12.08 12.96 -7.77
N ARG A 48 13.29 12.90 -7.20
CA ARG A 48 13.60 13.60 -5.95
C ARG A 48 13.72 15.10 -6.19
N MET A 49 12.79 15.87 -5.63
CA MET A 49 12.89 17.34 -5.66
C MET A 49 14.08 17.80 -4.81
N LYS A 50 15.18 18.20 -5.47
CA LYS A 50 16.27 18.93 -4.83
C LYS A 50 15.78 20.36 -4.53
N ASN A 51 15.90 20.82 -3.29
CA ASN A 51 15.61 22.20 -2.89
C ASN A 51 16.53 23.18 -3.65
N ARG A 52 16.15 23.63 -4.86
CA ARG A 52 16.80 24.73 -5.57
C ARG A 52 15.89 25.95 -5.53
N MET A 53 16.35 27.00 -4.84
CA MET A 53 15.52 28.13 -4.40
C MET A 53 15.00 29.09 -5.50
N ASN A 54 15.24 28.86 -6.80
CA ASN A 54 15.10 29.94 -7.81
C ASN A 54 14.20 29.68 -9.04
N GLU A 55 13.37 28.63 -9.11
CA GLU A 55 12.48 28.39 -10.27
C GLU A 55 11.03 28.02 -9.89
N LYS A 56 10.35 28.89 -9.12
CA LYS A 56 9.04 28.57 -8.51
C LYS A 56 7.90 28.30 -9.52
N GLU A 57 7.86 28.98 -10.66
CA GLU A 57 6.77 28.85 -11.64
C GLU A 57 6.86 27.56 -12.47
N SER A 58 8.04 27.25 -13.03
CA SER A 58 8.25 26.02 -13.81
C SER A 58 8.10 24.76 -12.95
N ILE A 59 8.52 24.83 -11.67
CA ILE A 59 8.33 23.74 -10.70
C ILE A 59 6.85 23.51 -10.40
N GLY A 60 6.04 24.58 -10.31
CA GLY A 60 4.61 24.48 -10.05
C GLY A 60 3.86 23.69 -11.12
N LYS A 61 4.07 24.05 -12.39
CA LYS A 61 3.43 23.37 -13.53
C LYS A 61 3.89 21.91 -13.68
N MET A 62 5.18 21.64 -13.46
CA MET A 62 5.70 20.27 -13.52
C MET A 62 5.13 19.40 -12.38
N LYS A 63 5.00 19.97 -11.17
CA LYS A 63 4.41 19.29 -10.02
C LYS A 63 2.93 18.97 -10.23
N GLU A 64 2.17 19.91 -10.79
CA GLU A 64 0.76 19.68 -11.11
C GLU A 64 0.58 18.56 -12.13
N SER A 65 1.40 18.54 -13.19
CA SER A 65 1.41 17.46 -14.17
C SER A 65 1.78 16.10 -13.56
N LEU A 66 2.76 16.08 -12.64
CA LEU A 66 3.19 14.87 -11.95
C LEU A 66 2.07 14.29 -11.08
N VAL A 67 1.40 15.17 -10.33
CA VAL A 67 0.26 14.81 -9.48
C VAL A 67 -0.88 14.27 -10.33
N ALA A 68 -1.23 14.94 -11.43
CA ALA A 68 -2.28 14.49 -12.33
C ALA A 68 -1.99 13.10 -12.93
N PHE A 69 -0.73 12.82 -13.28
CA PHE A 69 -0.33 11.50 -13.78
C PHE A 69 -0.44 10.42 -12.70
N LEU A 70 0.08 10.68 -11.49
CA LEU A 70 -0.01 9.74 -10.38
C LEU A 70 -1.46 9.46 -9.98
N ASP A 71 -2.31 10.48 -9.95
CA ASP A 71 -3.75 10.33 -9.68
C ASP A 71 -4.41 9.45 -10.74
N SER A 72 -4.11 9.68 -12.02
CA SER A 72 -4.64 8.86 -13.11
C SER A 72 -4.17 7.41 -13.04
N LEU A 73 -2.91 7.18 -12.70
CA LEU A 73 -2.34 5.85 -12.51
C LEU A 73 -3.01 5.13 -11.33
N LEU A 74 -3.12 5.81 -10.19
CA LEU A 74 -3.77 5.27 -8.99
C LEU A 74 -5.22 4.87 -9.26
N LEU A 75 -5.99 5.74 -9.91
CA LEU A 75 -7.38 5.46 -10.26
C LEU A 75 -7.48 4.29 -11.25
N GLY A 76 -6.62 4.25 -12.27
CA GLY A 76 -6.62 3.17 -13.26
C GLY A 76 -6.30 1.81 -12.66
N GLU A 77 -5.24 1.70 -11.85
CA GLU A 77 -4.88 0.45 -11.17
C GLU A 77 -5.97 0.06 -10.15
N TRP A 78 -6.51 1.02 -9.40
CA TRP A 78 -7.62 0.77 -8.49
C TRP A 78 -8.84 0.18 -9.21
N GLU A 79 -9.25 0.78 -10.32
CA GLU A 79 -10.38 0.31 -11.14
C GLU A 79 -10.13 -1.09 -11.73
N ASP A 80 -8.92 -1.39 -12.19
CA ASP A 80 -8.54 -2.74 -12.66
C ASP A 80 -8.71 -3.79 -11.54
N LEU A 81 -8.18 -3.51 -10.36
CA LEU A 81 -8.29 -4.44 -9.22
C LEU A 81 -9.75 -4.60 -8.74
N VAL A 82 -10.58 -3.54 -8.83
CA VAL A 82 -12.04 -3.63 -8.60
C VAL A 82 -12.68 -4.54 -9.63
N GLN A 83 -12.40 -4.37 -10.92
CA GLN A 83 -12.97 -5.20 -11.99
C GLN A 83 -12.54 -6.67 -11.87
N ARG A 84 -11.33 -6.93 -11.39
CA ARG A 84 -10.82 -8.27 -11.06
C ARG A 84 -11.43 -8.87 -9.80
N GLY A 85 -12.24 -8.12 -9.05
CA GLY A 85 -12.97 -8.59 -7.88
C GLY A 85 -12.08 -8.81 -6.65
N LEU A 86 -10.92 -8.13 -6.56
CA LEU A 86 -10.01 -8.28 -5.42
C LEU A 86 -10.48 -7.51 -4.18
N PHE A 87 -11.40 -6.55 -4.36
CA PHE A 87 -12.00 -5.81 -3.27
C PHE A 87 -13.06 -6.64 -2.55
N ARG A 88 -12.94 -6.71 -1.21
CA ARG A 88 -13.91 -7.45 -0.37
C ARG A 88 -15.19 -6.67 -0.08
N TYR A 89 -15.18 -5.36 -0.28
CA TYR A 89 -16.32 -4.49 -0.03
C TYR A 89 -16.29 -3.27 -0.95
N ASP A 90 -17.44 -2.90 -1.47
CA ASP A 90 -17.64 -1.69 -2.24
C ASP A 90 -18.11 -0.55 -1.33
N ALA A 91 -17.20 0.37 -1.02
CA ALA A 91 -17.49 1.55 -0.23
C ALA A 91 -18.15 2.69 -1.04
N THR A 92 -18.15 2.60 -2.37
CA THR A 92 -18.71 3.64 -3.26
C THR A 92 -20.23 3.55 -3.34
N ALA A 93 -20.80 2.35 -3.15
CA ALA A 93 -22.23 2.12 -3.12
C ALA A 93 -22.91 2.57 -1.80
N CYS A 94 -22.15 3.08 -0.83
CA CYS A 94 -22.70 3.44 0.48
C CYS A 94 -23.49 4.75 0.41
N GLU A 95 -24.66 4.76 1.05
CA GLU A 95 -25.46 5.98 1.14
C GLU A 95 -24.71 7.07 1.89
N THR A 96 -24.69 8.27 1.34
CA THR A 96 -24.08 9.45 1.96
C THR A 96 -25.09 10.58 2.10
N LYS A 97 -24.91 11.39 3.14
CA LYS A 97 -25.72 12.59 3.38
C LYS A 97 -24.86 13.72 3.92
N VAL A 98 -24.99 14.90 3.32
CA VAL A 98 -24.42 16.13 3.87
C VAL A 98 -25.20 16.53 5.12
N ILE A 99 -24.50 16.68 6.24
CA ILE A 99 -25.06 17.11 7.52
C ILE A 99 -25.16 18.64 7.49
N PRO A 100 -26.35 19.21 7.80
CA PRO A 100 -26.51 20.66 7.88
C PRO A 100 -25.55 21.28 8.90
N GLY A 101 -24.96 22.43 8.56
CA GLY A 101 -24.06 23.19 9.42
C GLY A 101 -22.98 23.91 8.61
N GLU A 102 -22.18 24.74 9.28
CA GLU A 102 -21.15 25.57 8.62
C GLU A 102 -19.94 24.78 8.12
N TYR A 103 -19.77 23.55 8.60
CA TYR A 103 -18.57 22.74 8.36
C TYR A 103 -18.71 21.70 7.24
N GLY A 104 -19.91 21.53 6.67
CA GLY A 104 -20.13 20.64 5.52
C GLY A 104 -19.81 19.16 5.76
N PHE A 105 -20.06 18.64 6.96
CA PHE A 105 -19.79 17.23 7.28
C PHE A 105 -20.59 16.28 6.38
N ILE A 106 -20.02 15.12 6.05
CA ILE A 106 -20.69 14.05 5.29
C ILE A 106 -20.81 12.82 6.20
N ALA A 107 -22.03 12.33 6.38
CA ALA A 107 -22.30 11.04 7.00
C ALA A 107 -22.35 9.96 5.91
N GLN A 108 -21.70 8.81 6.15
CA GLN A 108 -21.75 7.64 5.28
C GLN A 108 -22.30 6.43 6.05
N LEU A 109 -23.34 5.78 5.51
CA LEU A 109 -23.93 4.59 6.09
C LEU A 109 -23.28 3.33 5.51
N ASN A 110 -22.42 2.69 6.31
CA ASN A 110 -21.76 1.43 5.96
C ASN A 110 -22.50 0.24 6.59
N GLU A 111 -23.54 -0.24 5.92
CA GLU A 111 -24.34 -1.37 6.38
C GLU A 111 -23.51 -2.66 6.48
N GLY A 112 -23.86 -3.52 7.44
CA GLY A 112 -23.16 -4.79 7.65
C GLY A 112 -21.73 -4.66 8.16
N ARG A 113 -21.17 -3.46 8.38
CA ARG A 113 -19.82 -3.28 8.94
C ARG A 113 -19.65 -3.94 10.31
N HIS A 114 -20.71 -3.94 11.12
CA HIS A 114 -20.72 -4.59 12.43
C HIS A 114 -20.74 -6.13 12.34
N LEU A 115 -21.31 -6.70 11.28
CA LEU A 115 -21.40 -8.14 11.05
C LEU A 115 -20.17 -8.69 10.29
N LYS A 116 -19.63 -7.91 9.35
CA LYS A 116 -18.51 -8.28 8.48
C LYS A 116 -17.15 -7.87 9.04
N LYS A 117 -17.10 -7.33 10.26
CA LYS A 117 -15.83 -6.98 10.92
C LYS A 117 -15.03 -8.26 11.14
N ARG A 118 -13.74 -8.26 10.76
CA ARG A 118 -12.82 -9.35 11.11
C ARG A 118 -12.84 -9.53 12.65
N PRO A 119 -13.02 -10.77 13.16
CA PRO A 119 -12.96 -11.02 14.59
C PRO A 119 -11.63 -10.51 15.18
N ASN A 120 -11.65 -10.09 16.44
CA ASN A 120 -10.39 -9.77 17.11
C ASN A 120 -9.61 -11.07 17.30
N GLU A 121 -8.56 -11.26 16.52
CA GLU A 121 -7.68 -12.44 16.61
C GLU A 121 -6.68 -12.36 17.78
N PHE A 122 -6.73 -11.28 18.55
CA PHE A 122 -5.75 -10.94 19.58
C PHE A 122 -6.39 -10.84 20.97
N GLN A 123 -5.67 -11.28 22.00
CA GLN A 123 -6.10 -11.16 23.39
C GLN A 123 -6.08 -9.68 23.81
N VAL A 124 -7.18 -9.18 24.39
CA VAL A 124 -7.33 -7.74 24.71
C VAL A 124 -6.46 -7.32 25.91
N ASP A 125 -5.97 -8.28 26.70
CA ASP A 125 -5.15 -8.07 27.90
C ASP A 125 -3.64 -8.04 27.64
N LYS A 126 -3.18 -8.33 26.40
CA LYS A 126 -1.76 -8.39 26.05
C LYS A 126 -1.41 -7.50 24.87
N VAL A 127 -0.52 -6.53 25.13
CA VAL A 127 0.04 -5.63 24.12
C VAL A 127 1.06 -6.34 23.23
N LEU A 128 1.96 -7.14 23.83
CA LEU A 128 2.93 -7.95 23.10
C LEU A 128 2.34 -9.34 22.84
N GLN A 129 2.11 -9.67 21.57
CA GLN A 129 1.59 -10.96 21.17
C GLN A 129 2.64 -11.72 20.36
N PRO A 130 2.76 -13.04 20.56
CA PRO A 130 3.63 -13.84 19.72
C PRO A 130 3.13 -13.80 18.27
N PHE A 131 4.07 -13.82 17.33
CA PHE A 131 3.73 -13.96 15.92
C PHE A 131 3.10 -15.34 15.68
N ASP A 132 1.98 -15.35 14.96
CA ASP A 132 1.30 -16.57 14.53
C ASP A 132 1.21 -16.54 13.01
N GLU A 133 2.04 -17.35 12.36
CA GLU A 133 2.08 -17.44 10.91
C GLU A 133 0.78 -17.95 10.29
N ASN A 134 -0.14 -18.54 11.06
CA ASN A 134 -1.44 -19.01 10.57
C ASN A 134 -2.47 -17.89 10.46
N LYS A 135 -2.29 -16.80 11.21
CA LYS A 135 -3.13 -15.60 11.14
C LYS A 135 -2.78 -14.71 9.94
N PHE A 136 -3.62 -13.71 9.68
CA PHE A 136 -3.29 -12.72 8.65
C PHE A 136 -1.98 -12.01 8.98
N ASN A 137 -1.10 -11.89 8.00
CA ASN A 137 0.11 -11.09 8.06
C ASN A 137 0.49 -10.67 6.63
N PHE A 138 1.34 -9.64 6.51
CA PHE A 138 1.67 -9.04 5.21
C PHE A 138 2.39 -9.99 4.24
N THR A 139 3.01 -11.08 4.72
CA THR A 139 3.64 -12.07 3.84
C THR A 139 2.63 -12.93 3.07
N LYS A 140 1.36 -12.88 3.46
CA LYS A 140 0.26 -13.64 2.84
C LYS A 140 -0.55 -12.86 1.82
N VAL A 141 -0.28 -11.57 1.65
CA VAL A 141 -0.90 -10.75 0.62
C VAL A 141 -0.50 -11.34 -0.74
N GLY A 142 -1.48 -11.48 -1.64
CA GLY A 142 -1.22 -11.91 -3.01
C GLY A 142 -0.56 -10.77 -3.79
N GLN A 143 0.38 -11.09 -4.68
CA GLN A 143 1.00 -10.09 -5.57
C GLN A 143 -0.04 -9.41 -6.47
N GLU A 144 -1.17 -10.05 -6.74
CA GLU A 144 -2.33 -9.49 -7.44
C GLU A 144 -3.01 -8.34 -6.69
N GLU A 145 -2.85 -8.26 -5.36
CA GLU A 145 -3.40 -7.18 -4.52
C GLU A 145 -2.50 -5.94 -4.50
N VAL A 146 -1.36 -5.96 -5.20
CA VAL A 146 -0.48 -4.79 -5.37
C VAL A 146 -0.91 -3.97 -6.56
N LEU A 147 -1.02 -2.65 -6.36
CA LEU A 147 -1.21 -1.69 -7.44
C LEU A 147 0.13 -1.47 -8.16
N PHE A 148 1.15 -1.03 -7.42
CA PHE A 148 2.50 -0.86 -7.97
C PHE A 148 3.55 -0.71 -6.87
N GLN A 149 4.80 -0.90 -7.28
CA GLN A 149 6.02 -0.55 -6.57
C GLN A 149 6.26 0.96 -6.69
N PHE A 150 6.88 1.56 -5.67
CA PHE A 150 7.10 3.00 -5.58
C PHE A 150 8.57 3.29 -5.23
N GLU A 151 9.34 3.93 -6.10
CA GLU A 151 10.80 4.09 -5.89
C GLU A 151 11.33 5.47 -6.33
N GLU A 152 12.45 5.90 -5.74
CA GLU A 152 13.15 7.10 -6.22
C GLU A 152 13.85 6.76 -7.56
N SER A 153 13.72 7.64 -8.55
CA SER A 153 14.33 7.46 -9.86
C SER A 153 15.84 7.76 -9.86
N ASP A 154 16.63 6.84 -10.43
CA ASP A 154 18.05 7.05 -10.71
C ASP A 154 18.30 8.12 -11.79
N THR A 155 17.35 8.28 -12.72
CA THR A 155 17.48 9.19 -13.87
C THR A 155 16.95 10.59 -13.58
N ASP A 156 16.48 10.86 -12.36
CA ASP A 156 15.85 12.13 -11.96
C ASP A 156 14.60 12.47 -12.81
N GLU A 157 13.99 11.44 -13.40
CA GLU A 157 12.76 11.48 -14.20
C GLU A 157 11.67 10.64 -13.56
N THR A 158 10.41 11.01 -13.76
CA THR A 158 9.27 10.19 -13.33
C THR A 158 8.85 9.27 -14.46
N GLN A 159 8.79 7.98 -14.18
CA GLN A 159 8.48 6.96 -15.17
C GLN A 159 7.55 5.90 -14.57
N PHE A 160 6.78 5.25 -15.44
CA PHE A 160 5.96 4.10 -15.08
C PHE A 160 6.34 2.90 -15.95
N PHE A 161 6.63 1.79 -15.30
CA PHE A 161 6.97 0.52 -15.92
C PHE A 161 5.86 -0.48 -15.60
N PRO A 162 5.07 -0.94 -16.59
CA PRO A 162 3.99 -1.91 -16.35
C PRO A 162 4.47 -3.26 -15.80
N SER A 163 5.75 -3.58 -15.96
CA SER A 163 6.36 -4.83 -15.50
C SER A 163 7.83 -4.60 -15.19
N ALA A 164 8.14 -4.44 -13.92
CA ALA A 164 9.50 -4.30 -13.40
C ALA A 164 9.80 -5.44 -12.40
N PRO A 165 11.06 -5.89 -12.31
CA PRO A 165 11.45 -6.83 -11.26
C PRO A 165 11.18 -6.22 -9.87
N ILE A 166 10.96 -7.08 -8.89
CA ILE A 166 10.94 -6.68 -7.49
C ILE A 166 12.37 -6.78 -6.97
N ASP A 167 12.89 -5.70 -6.40
CA ASP A 167 14.11 -5.79 -5.63
C ASP A 167 13.79 -6.51 -4.31
N THR A 168 14.32 -7.73 -4.17
CA THR A 168 14.15 -8.54 -2.95
C THR A 168 15.29 -8.33 -1.95
N GLU A 169 16.38 -7.69 -2.37
CA GLU A 169 17.53 -7.38 -1.52
C GLU A 169 17.30 -6.05 -0.79
N ASP A 170 16.86 -5.03 -1.53
CA ASP A 170 16.32 -3.80 -0.95
C ASP A 170 14.86 -3.99 -0.53
N SER A 171 14.41 -3.28 0.51
CA SER A 171 13.02 -3.41 0.98
C SER A 171 12.08 -2.62 0.05
N PRO A 172 11.25 -3.28 -0.78
CA PRO A 172 10.45 -2.57 -1.76
C PRO A 172 9.33 -1.78 -1.07
N MET A 173 9.07 -0.56 -1.55
CA MET A 173 7.89 0.19 -1.13
C MET A 173 6.72 -0.17 -2.06
N LEU A 174 5.70 -0.80 -1.50
CA LEU A 174 4.54 -1.29 -2.26
C LEU A 174 3.28 -0.53 -1.87
N LEU A 175 2.45 -0.23 -2.86
CA LEU A 175 1.07 0.21 -2.65
C LEU A 175 0.11 -0.94 -2.94
N LEU A 176 -0.70 -1.35 -1.96
CA LEU A 176 -1.48 -2.58 -2.02
C LEU A 176 -2.85 -2.47 -1.30
N LEU A 177 -3.75 -3.40 -1.59
CA LEU A 177 -5.08 -3.52 -0.96
C LEU A 177 -5.01 -4.12 0.46
N MET A 178 -5.92 -3.73 1.36
CA MET A 178 -5.95 -4.12 2.79
C MET A 178 -7.35 -4.45 3.31
#